data_AF-A0A366LSE2-F1
#
_entry.id   AF-A0A366LSE2-F1
#
_cell.length_a   1.000
_cell.length_b   1.000
_cell.length_c   1.000
_cell.angle_alpha   90.00
_cell.angle_beta   90.00
_cell.angle_gamma   90.00
#
_symmetry.space_group_name_H-M   'P 1'
#
loop_
_entity.id
_entity.type
_entity.pdbx_description
1 polymer ?
#
loop_
_entity_poly.entity_id
_entity_poly.type
_entity_poly.pdbx_seq_one_letter_code
_entity_poly.pdbx_strand_id
1 'polypeptide(L)'
;MEITGKCQLQCGHCYASSGPGGTHGTMTTADWRRVIDQAAGIGVTIVTFIGGEPTLRADLPELVRHARSADVEVEIYTNLVHITPTLWETFRLPGVRLATSYCAA
;
A
#
# COMPACT_ATOMS: atom_id res chain seq x y z
N MET A 1 3.36 -6.55 1.06
CA MET A 1 3.43 -6.37 -0.40
C MET A 1 4.04 -5.01 -0.70
N GLU A 2 5.25 -4.99 -1.24
CA GLU A 2 5.94 -3.75 -1.62
C GLU A 2 5.47 -3.30 -3.01
N ILE A 3 4.52 -2.36 -3.06
CA ILE A 3 3.79 -2.02 -4.31
C ILE A 3 4.40 -0.83 -5.06
N THR A 4 5.38 -0.17 -4.47
CA THR A 4 6.12 0.96 -5.03
C THR A 4 7.45 1.15 -4.28
N GLY A 5 8.48 1.65 -4.95
CA GLY A 5 9.70 2.19 -4.32
C GLY A 5 9.70 3.72 -4.23
N LYS A 6 8.67 4.38 -4.79
CA LYS A 6 8.52 5.84 -4.76
C LYS A 6 8.03 6.31 -3.40
N CYS A 7 8.73 7.28 -2.80
CA CYS A 7 8.36 7.95 -1.56
C CYS A 7 8.65 9.45 -1.67
N GLN A 8 7.84 10.32 -1.07
CA GLN A 8 8.15 11.76 -1.01
C GLN A 8 9.22 12.10 0.04
N LEU A 9 9.61 11.14 0.88
CA LEU A 9 10.67 11.28 1.90
C LEU A 9 11.90 10.47 1.51
N GLN A 10 13.05 10.76 2.13
CA GLN A 10 14.31 10.05 1.95
C GLN A 10 14.98 9.76 3.31
N CYS A 11 14.31 8.98 4.15
CA CYS A 11 14.72 8.73 5.53
C CYS A 11 16.06 7.97 5.60
N GLY A 12 16.99 8.40 6.47
CA GLY A 12 18.30 7.76 6.62
C GLY A 12 18.26 6.31 7.13
N HIS A 13 17.15 5.89 7.76
CA HIS A 13 16.94 4.52 8.26
C HIS A 13 16.11 3.63 7.30
N CYS A 14 15.83 4.11 6.07
CA CYS A 14 14.99 3.38 5.13
C CYS A 14 15.72 2.15 4.57
N TYR A 15 15.33 0.95 5.00
CA TYR A 15 15.94 -0.30 4.51
C TYR A 15 15.77 -0.49 2.99
N ALA A 16 14.63 -0.05 2.44
CA ALA A 16 14.29 -0.19 1.02
C ALA A 16 14.95 0.89 0.14
N SER A 17 15.69 1.84 0.72
CA SER A 17 16.26 2.99 0.01
C SER A 17 15.24 3.73 -0.88
N SER A 18 13.98 3.78 -0.43
CA SER A 18 12.90 4.44 -1.15
C SER A 18 13.09 5.96 -1.15
N GLY A 19 12.59 6.62 -2.18
CA GLY A 19 12.71 8.08 -2.28
C GLY A 19 12.01 8.67 -3.50
N PRO A 20 12.17 9.99 -3.73
CA PRO A 20 11.43 10.69 -4.78
C PRO A 20 11.73 10.18 -6.19
N GLY A 21 12.94 9.64 -6.41
CA GLY A 21 13.37 9.01 -7.65
C GLY A 21 12.95 7.54 -7.81
N GLY A 22 12.26 6.95 -6.83
CA GLY A 22 11.77 5.58 -6.91
C GLY A 22 10.66 5.39 -7.96
N THR A 23 10.49 4.16 -8.42
CA THR A 23 9.44 3.78 -9.40
C THR A 23 8.39 2.88 -8.75
N HIS A 24 7.28 2.64 -9.45
CA HIS A 24 6.27 1.66 -9.02
C HIS A 24 6.67 0.19 -9.33
N GLY A 25 7.91 -0.04 -9.77
CA GLY A 25 8.35 -1.33 -10.31
C GLY A 25 7.73 -1.65 -11.67
N THR A 26 7.71 -2.93 -12.02
CA THR A 26 7.19 -3.43 -13.31
C THR A 26 5.80 -4.08 -13.21
N MET A 27 5.32 -4.35 -11.99
CA MET A 27 4.04 -5.02 -11.78
C MET A 27 2.86 -4.07 -12.01
N THR A 28 1.94 -4.50 -12.85
CA THR A 28 0.70 -3.78 -13.16
C THR A 28 -0.32 -3.96 -12.04
N THR A 29 -1.41 -3.17 -12.07
CA THR A 29 -2.56 -3.35 -11.17
C THR A 29 -3.14 -4.76 -11.26
N ALA A 30 -3.25 -5.31 -12.49
CA ALA A 30 -3.75 -6.66 -12.72
C ALA A 30 -2.84 -7.74 -12.10
N ASP A 31 -1.53 -7.51 -12.09
CA ASP A 31 -0.60 -8.44 -11.45
C ASP A 31 -0.77 -8.46 -9.93
N TRP A 32 -0.93 -7.30 -9.31
CA TRP A 32 -1.20 -7.22 -7.88
C TRP A 32 -2.53 -7.84 -7.49
N ARG A 33 -3.58 -7.65 -8.30
CA ARG A 33 -4.88 -8.32 -8.09
C ARG A 33 -4.73 -9.84 -8.12
N ARG A 34 -3.97 -10.37 -9.08
CA ARG A 34 -3.68 -11.80 -9.16
C ARG A 34 -2.92 -12.32 -7.94
N VAL A 35 -1.95 -11.55 -7.43
CA VAL A 35 -1.24 -11.91 -6.19
C VAL A 35 -2.18 -11.94 -4.99
N ILE A 36 -3.10 -10.98 -4.89
CA ILE A 36 -4.12 -10.95 -3.83
C ILE A 36 -5.03 -12.18 -3.94
N ASP A 37 -5.49 -12.53 -5.14
CA ASP A 37 -6.35 -13.71 -5.37
C ASP A 37 -5.61 -15.01 -5.00
N GLN A 38 -4.34 -15.12 -5.37
CA GLN A 38 -3.49 -16.26 -5.02
C GLN A 38 -3.29 -16.37 -3.50
N ALA A 39 -3.05 -15.24 -2.82
CA ALA A 39 -2.93 -15.19 -1.37
C ALA A 39 -4.23 -15.63 -0.68
N ALA A 40 -5.38 -15.10 -1.12
CA ALA A 40 -6.69 -15.51 -0.62
C ALA A 40 -6.93 -17.02 -0.84
N GLY A 41 -6.58 -17.54 -2.02
CA GLY A 41 -6.74 -18.95 -2.37
C GLY A 41 -5.95 -19.94 -1.50
N ILE A 42 -4.88 -19.47 -0.83
CA ILE A 42 -4.11 -20.28 0.14
C ILE A 42 -4.45 -19.96 1.60
N GLY A 43 -5.53 -19.21 1.84
CA GLY A 43 -6.04 -18.91 3.18
C GLY A 43 -5.38 -17.72 3.88
N VAL A 44 -4.69 -16.83 3.15
CA VAL A 44 -4.23 -15.56 3.72
C VAL A 44 -5.43 -14.68 4.05
N THR A 45 -5.48 -14.19 5.29
CA THR A 45 -6.59 -13.36 5.79
C THR A 45 -6.25 -11.87 5.91
N ILE A 46 -4.95 -11.51 5.87
CA ILE A 46 -4.46 -10.12 5.91
C ILE A 46 -3.41 -9.91 4.82
N VAL A 47 -3.49 -8.78 4.12
CA VAL A 47 -2.40 -8.27 3.29
C VAL A 47 -1.99 -6.89 3.77
N THR A 48 -0.67 -6.67 3.85
CA THR A 48 -0.11 -5.37 4.19
C THR A 48 0.44 -4.70 2.94
N PHE A 49 -0.09 -3.53 2.57
CA PHE A 49 0.48 -2.68 1.53
C PHE A 49 1.58 -1.79 2.14
N ILE A 50 2.77 -1.95 1.60
CA ILE A 50 3.97 -1.21 2.01
C ILE A 50 4.69 -0.68 0.76
N GLY A 51 5.83 -0.06 0.98
CA GLY A 51 6.81 0.23 -0.07
C GLY A 51 6.71 1.64 -0.55
N GLY A 52 7.88 2.29 -0.60
CA GLY A 52 7.98 3.74 -0.57
C GLY A 52 6.89 4.32 0.31
N GLU A 53 6.08 5.19 -0.27
CA GLU A 53 4.79 5.57 0.28
C GLU A 53 3.67 4.98 -0.60
N PRO A 54 2.88 4.02 -0.10
CA PRO A 54 1.77 3.41 -0.85
C PRO A 54 0.76 4.43 -1.36
N THR A 55 0.50 5.52 -0.62
CA THR A 55 -0.47 6.54 -1.04
C THR A 55 -0.08 7.30 -2.30
N LEU A 56 1.18 7.21 -2.74
CA LEU A 56 1.62 7.76 -4.02
C LEU A 56 1.24 6.91 -5.23
N ARG A 57 0.70 5.71 -5.02
CA ARG A 57 0.24 4.82 -6.10
C ARG A 57 -1.25 5.08 -6.37
N ALA A 58 -1.57 5.55 -7.58
CA ALA A 58 -2.92 6.03 -7.92
C ALA A 58 -4.01 4.95 -7.86
N ASP A 59 -3.65 3.69 -8.10
CA ASP A 59 -4.53 2.52 -8.05
C ASP A 59 -4.62 1.86 -6.66
N LEU A 60 -3.99 2.43 -5.61
CA LEU A 60 -4.10 1.88 -4.25
C LEU A 60 -5.56 1.67 -3.81
N PRO A 61 -6.51 2.60 -4.02
CA PRO A 61 -7.92 2.36 -3.70
C PRO A 61 -8.55 1.16 -4.42
N GLU A 62 -8.12 0.88 -5.66
CA GLU A 62 -8.58 -0.31 -6.39
C GLU A 62 -8.07 -1.58 -5.74
N LEU A 63 -6.78 -1.64 -5.39
CA LEU A 63 -6.15 -2.80 -4.76
C LEU A 63 -6.75 -3.09 -3.37
N VAL A 64 -7.01 -2.05 -2.58
CA VAL A 64 -7.66 -2.20 -1.27
C VAL A 64 -9.06 -2.79 -1.41
N ARG A 65 -9.87 -2.26 -2.34
CA ARG A 65 -11.23 -2.79 -2.58
C ARG A 65 -11.19 -4.21 -3.11
N HIS A 66 -10.25 -4.54 -3.98
CA HIS A 66 -10.08 -5.90 -4.51
C HIS A 66 -9.77 -6.89 -3.38
N ALA A 67 -8.81 -6.57 -2.50
CA ALA A 67 -8.51 -7.39 -1.33
C ALA A 67 -9.72 -7.58 -0.42
N ARG A 68 -10.45 -6.51 -0.09
CA ARG A 68 -11.69 -6.61 0.70
C ARG A 68 -12.76 -7.48 0.02
N SER A 69 -12.89 -7.40 -1.31
CA SER A 69 -13.84 -8.23 -2.06
C SER A 69 -13.48 -9.72 -2.05
N ALA A 70 -12.21 -10.05 -1.82
CA ALA A 70 -11.71 -11.41 -1.64
C ALA A 70 -11.73 -11.87 -0.17
N ASP A 71 -12.44 -11.14 0.71
CA ASP A 71 -12.50 -11.37 2.17
C ASP A 71 -11.13 -11.29 2.87
N VAL A 72 -10.20 -10.53 2.30
CA VAL A 72 -8.87 -10.29 2.85
C VAL A 72 -8.85 -8.93 3.54
N GLU A 73 -8.48 -8.89 4.81
CA GLU A 73 -8.27 -7.66 5.58
C GLU A 73 -7.02 -6.93 5.08
N VAL A 74 -7.00 -5.60 5.21
CA VAL A 74 -5.94 -4.76 4.65
C VAL A 74 -5.31 -3.90 5.73
N GLU A 75 -3.98 -3.92 5.78
CA GLU A 75 -3.20 -2.97 6.56
C GLU A 75 -2.34 -2.12 5.62
N ILE A 76 -2.32 -0.80 5.81
CA ILE A 76 -1.55 0.13 4.98
C ILE A 76 -0.48 0.77 5.87
N TYR A 77 0.79 0.58 5.51
CA TYR A 77 1.90 1.28 6.14
C TYR A 77 2.18 2.57 5.38
N THR A 78 1.93 3.70 6.04
CA THR A 78 2.02 5.03 5.41
C THR A 78 2.62 6.04 6.37
N ASN A 79 3.36 7.01 5.87
CA ASN A 79 3.87 8.13 6.66
C ASN A 79 2.84 9.25 6.87
N LEU A 80 1.66 9.15 6.24
CA LEU A 80 0.54 10.10 6.35
C LEU A 80 0.86 11.57 5.98
N VAL A 81 2.01 11.86 5.36
CA VAL A 81 2.42 13.25 5.05
C VAL A 81 1.51 13.90 4.02
N HIS A 82 1.01 13.12 3.05
CA HIS A 82 0.09 13.63 2.03
C HIS A 82 -1.05 12.64 1.81
N ILE A 83 -2.20 12.92 2.44
CA ILE A 83 -3.43 12.15 2.28
C ILE A 83 -4.48 13.00 1.58
N THR A 84 -4.98 12.52 0.45
CA THR A 84 -6.08 13.16 -0.27
C THR A 84 -7.43 12.78 0.34
N PRO A 85 -8.49 13.59 0.19
CA PRO A 85 -9.83 13.24 0.65
C PRO A 85 -10.34 11.90 0.09
N THR A 86 -10.00 11.57 -1.16
CA THR A 86 -10.41 10.32 -1.80
C THR A 86 -9.76 9.10 -1.16
N LEU A 87 -8.52 9.21 -0.67
CA LEU A 87 -7.87 8.14 0.08
C LEU A 87 -8.53 7.92 1.44
N TRP A 88 -9.06 8.98 2.06
CA TRP A 88 -9.76 8.87 3.34
C TRP A 88 -10.99 7.96 3.26
N GLU A 89 -11.75 8.05 2.16
CA GLU A 89 -12.88 7.16 1.92
C GLU A 89 -12.45 5.68 1.77
N THR A 90 -11.24 5.44 1.28
CA THR A 90 -10.66 4.09 1.21
C THR A 90 -10.26 3.58 2.59
N PHE A 91 -9.67 4.43 3.42
CA PHE A 91 -9.20 4.06 4.77
C PHE A 91 -10.33 3.77 5.74
N ARG A 92 -11.53 4.29 5.48
CA ARG A 92 -12.74 4.07 6.28
C ARG A 92 -13.47 2.76 5.96
N LEU A 93 -13.05 2.03 4.93
CA LEU A 93 -13.67 0.77 4.58
C LEU A 93 -13.52 -0.24 5.72
N PRO A 94 -14.57 -1.06 6.02
CA PRO A 94 -14.45 -2.12 7.01
C PRO A 94 -13.29 -3.06 6.68
N GLY A 95 -12.54 -3.45 7.71
CA GLY A 95 -11.38 -4.32 7.59
C GLY A 95 -10.14 -3.68 6.96
N VAL A 96 -10.10 -2.35 6.87
CA VAL A 96 -8.91 -1.56 6.53
C VAL A 96 -8.33 -0.91 7.78
N ARG A 97 -7.02 -1.01 7.95
CA ARG A 97 -6.27 -0.47 9.10
C ARG A 97 -5.07 0.30 8.60
N LEU A 98 -4.65 1.30 9.39
CA LEU A 98 -3.45 2.08 9.10
C LEU A 98 -2.39 1.80 10.16
N ALA A 99 -1.18 1.54 9.71
CA ALA A 99 0.03 1.63 10.53
C ALA A 99 0.83 2.83 10.03
N THR A 100 1.30 3.67 10.96
CA THR A 100 1.98 4.91 10.59
C THR A 100 3.35 5.04 11.26
N SER A 101 4.28 5.64 10.52
CA SER A 101 5.63 5.95 10.98
C SER A 101 5.81 7.46 11.05
N TYR A 102 6.32 7.92 12.19
CA TYR A 102 6.78 9.30 12.33
C TYR A 102 8.22 9.38 11.82
N CYS A 103 8.37 9.71 10.54
CA CYS A 103 9.67 9.86 9.92
C CYS A 103 10.21 11.28 10.17
N ALA A 104 11.37 11.38 10.83
CA ALA A 104 12.16 12.60 10.79
C ALA A 104 12.90 12.64 9.44
N ALA A 105 12.73 13.74 8.70
CA ALA A 105 13.49 14.01 7.49
C ALA A 105 14.95 14.32 7.81
#